data_AF-A0A1V5M7Y0-F1
#
_entry.id   AF-A0A1V5M7Y0-F1
#
_cell.length_a   1.000
_cell.length_b   1.000
_cell.length_c   1.000
_cell.angle_alpha   90.00
_cell.angle_beta   90.00
_cell.angle_gamma   90.00
#
_symmetry.space_group_name_H-M   'P 1'
#
loop_
_entity.id
_entity.type
_entity.pdbx_description
1 polymer ?
#
loop_
_entity_poly.entity_id
_entity_poly.type
_entity_poly.pdbx_seq_one_letter_code
_entity_poly.pdbx_strand_id
1 'polypeptide(L)'
;MVTNYHVVSGSSQTRVVTSSGEIFNARILDVDDVRDLAHLKIEGISKKPERSVQFSKSLPPAGSELFAAGHPGGSPSMVVSQGIYFGKEPYLVAFSPAYQDRLIGKAAEAIVKKPETENDIKALLMTPKLRMSTPLYYGNSGGAVVDAKAQLVGIATAIEPGSGVSNIATPVEHVRELLERREPKFDYKYQRYSLFDVQPEAVATNTAALAVGYMTRRISAPIYGAVSAFRAVETLDNVTAKNLEADRRPAYASLALQSTAALGGALSLLARNPLGRLAQMGRVGYAMVGAGALGSIASDFMPGPSRLVGVTRHNKEAREPLQFSF
;
A
#
# COMPACT_ATOMS: atom_id res chain seq x y z
N MET A 1 -6.74 6.20 -0.84
CA MET A 1 -7.38 4.87 -0.90
C MET A 1 -8.06 4.64 0.44
N VAL A 2 -9.23 4.00 0.46
CA VAL A 2 -9.90 3.63 1.71
C VAL A 2 -9.90 2.11 1.82
N THR A 3 -9.72 1.60 3.03
CA THR A 3 -9.80 0.17 3.38
C THR A 3 -10.31 0.04 4.82
N ASN A 4 -10.44 -1.17 5.35
CA ASN A 4 -10.67 -1.37 6.77
C ASN A 4 -9.41 -1.08 7.59
N TYR A 5 -9.58 -0.60 8.83
CA TYR A 5 -8.44 -0.34 9.70
C TYR A 5 -7.78 -1.64 10.16
N HIS A 6 -8.55 -2.67 10.50
CA HIS A 6 -7.98 -3.95 10.95
C HIS A 6 -7.03 -4.57 9.92
N VAL A 7 -7.25 -4.35 8.61
CA VAL A 7 -6.39 -4.83 7.52
C VAL A 7 -4.98 -4.23 7.56
N VAL A 8 -4.85 -2.99 8.05
CA VAL A 8 -3.57 -2.26 8.08
C VAL A 8 -3.03 -2.05 9.50
N SER A 9 -3.82 -2.38 10.52
CA SER A 9 -3.42 -2.27 11.92
C SER A 9 -2.23 -3.19 12.24
N GLY A 10 -1.37 -2.76 13.17
CA GLY A 10 -0.19 -3.52 13.59
C GLY A 10 0.97 -3.59 12.58
N SER A 11 0.81 -3.11 11.35
CA SER A 11 1.89 -3.11 10.35
C SER A 11 2.79 -1.88 10.48
N SER A 12 4.11 -2.10 10.51
CA SER A 12 5.11 -1.03 10.43
C SER A 12 5.27 -0.47 9.01
N GLN A 13 4.84 -1.22 7.99
CA GLN A 13 4.90 -0.84 6.59
C GLN A 13 3.70 -1.42 5.81
N THR A 14 2.85 -0.53 5.28
CA THR A 14 1.73 -0.93 4.44
C THR A 14 2.14 -0.91 2.97
N ARG A 15 1.79 -1.98 2.23
CA ARG A 15 1.99 -2.06 0.79
C ARG A 15 0.65 -2.26 0.07
N VAL A 16 0.56 -1.71 -1.13
CA VAL A 16 -0.59 -1.83 -2.02
C VAL A 16 -0.12 -2.44 -3.31
N VAL A 17 -0.83 -3.45 -3.79
CA VAL A 17 -0.61 -4.05 -5.10
C VAL A 17 -1.74 -3.61 -6.01
N THR A 18 -1.43 -3.03 -7.16
CA THR A 18 -2.42 -2.62 -8.16
C THR A 18 -2.84 -3.81 -9.03
N SER A 19 -3.90 -3.65 -9.82
CA SER A 19 -4.32 -4.66 -10.80
C SER A 19 -3.28 -4.93 -11.90
N SER A 20 -2.34 -4.00 -12.10
CA SER A 20 -1.17 -4.18 -12.98
C SER A 20 -0.04 -5.01 -12.34
N GLY A 21 -0.12 -5.30 -11.04
CA GLY A 21 0.91 -6.00 -10.27
C GLY A 21 1.99 -5.10 -9.67
N GLU A 22 1.93 -3.78 -9.89
CA GLU A 22 2.87 -2.84 -9.27
C GLU A 22 2.66 -2.75 -7.75
N ILE A 23 3.76 -2.70 -7.01
CA ILE A 23 3.75 -2.64 -5.55
C ILE A 23 4.15 -1.23 -5.10
N PHE A 24 3.31 -0.61 -4.28
CA PHE A 24 3.53 0.72 -3.74
C PHE A 24 3.53 0.71 -2.23
N ASN A 25 4.33 1.59 -1.63
CA ASN A 25 4.21 1.88 -0.21
C ASN A 25 3.00 2.76 0.03
N ALA A 26 2.33 2.53 1.16
CA ALA A 26 1.24 3.36 1.62
C ALA A 26 1.47 3.80 3.07
N ARG A 27 0.97 4.99 3.36
CA ARG A 27 0.93 5.55 4.71
C ARG A 27 -0.52 5.78 5.10
N ILE A 28 -0.82 5.51 6.36
CA ILE A 28 -2.09 5.88 6.97
C ILE A 28 -2.07 7.40 7.12
N LEU A 29 -3.03 8.07 6.48
CA LEU A 29 -3.30 9.47 6.74
C LEU A 29 -4.19 9.61 7.95
N ASP A 30 -5.15 8.69 8.07
CA ASP A 30 -6.24 8.86 9.01
C ASP A 30 -7.05 7.58 9.24
N VAL A 31 -7.65 7.44 10.42
CA VAL A 31 -8.41 6.24 10.83
C VAL A 31 -9.68 6.60 11.57
N ASP A 32 -10.80 5.99 11.20
CA ASP A 32 -11.99 5.90 12.03
C ASP A 32 -12.02 4.52 12.67
N ASP A 33 -11.43 4.41 13.86
CA ASP A 33 -11.25 3.15 14.57
C ASP A 33 -12.59 2.54 14.95
N VAL A 34 -13.56 3.34 15.41
CA VAL A 34 -14.92 2.89 15.73
C VAL A 34 -15.64 2.30 14.52
N ARG A 35 -15.44 2.85 13.33
CA ARG A 35 -16.12 2.39 12.11
C ARG A 35 -15.29 1.42 11.29
N ASP A 36 -14.09 1.10 11.77
CA ASP A 36 -13.10 0.24 11.15
C ASP A 36 -12.77 0.69 9.71
N LEU A 37 -12.41 1.96 9.54
CA LEU A 37 -11.99 2.52 8.25
C LEU A 37 -10.62 3.19 8.37
N ALA A 38 -9.80 3.03 7.34
CA ALA A 38 -8.51 3.69 7.20
C ALA A 38 -8.41 4.41 5.86
N HIS A 39 -7.95 5.66 5.90
CA HIS A 39 -7.62 6.46 4.73
C HIS A 39 -6.10 6.42 4.52
N LEU A 40 -5.70 5.88 3.37
CA LEU A 40 -4.30 5.69 3.01
C LEU A 40 -3.86 6.62 1.88
N LYS A 41 -2.66 7.17 2.04
CA LYS A 41 -1.88 7.79 0.96
C LYS A 41 -0.97 6.75 0.34
N ILE A 42 -1.16 6.47 -0.93
CA ILE A 42 -0.22 5.67 -1.72
C ILE A 42 0.91 6.58 -2.20
N GLU A 43 2.15 6.18 -1.94
CA GLU A 43 3.35 6.90 -2.36
C GLU A 43 3.69 6.56 -3.83
N GLY A 44 4.15 7.56 -4.60
CA GLY A 44 4.51 7.35 -6.02
C GLY A 44 3.33 7.34 -7.00
N ILE A 45 2.09 7.40 -6.52
CA ILE A 45 0.88 7.50 -7.36
C ILE A 45 0.25 8.90 -7.23
N SER A 46 0.03 9.55 -8.38
CA SER A 46 -0.73 10.81 -8.44
C SER A 46 -2.24 10.57 -8.30
N LYS A 47 -2.94 11.53 -7.67
CA LYS A 47 -4.40 11.48 -7.54
C LYS A 47 -5.01 11.75 -8.93
N LYS A 48 -5.78 10.79 -9.44
CA LYS A 48 -6.47 10.86 -10.73
C LYS A 48 -7.95 10.51 -10.52
N PRO A 49 -8.91 11.42 -10.82
CA PRO A 49 -10.34 11.15 -10.61
C PRO A 49 -10.84 9.89 -11.32
N GLU A 50 -10.25 9.55 -12.46
CA GLU A 50 -10.63 8.42 -13.30
C GLU A 50 -10.39 7.07 -12.63
N ARG A 51 -9.54 7.03 -11.59
CA ARG A 51 -9.24 5.82 -10.79
C ARG A 51 -10.21 5.60 -9.63
N SER A 52 -11.11 6.55 -9.37
CA SER A 52 -12.02 6.48 -8.22
C SER A 52 -13.33 5.80 -8.58
N VAL A 53 -13.82 4.95 -7.68
CA VAL A 53 -15.20 4.48 -7.72
C VAL A 53 -16.12 5.64 -7.35
N GLN A 54 -17.22 5.81 -8.10
CA GLN A 54 -18.20 6.84 -7.80
C GLN A 54 -19.00 6.45 -6.58
N PHE A 55 -19.29 7.39 -5.68
CA PHE A 55 -20.16 7.10 -4.54
C PHE A 55 -21.62 7.04 -4.99
N SER A 56 -22.34 6.04 -4.50
CA SER A 56 -23.79 6.02 -4.67
C SER A 56 -24.40 7.19 -3.91
N LYS A 57 -25.42 7.82 -4.51
CA LYS A 57 -26.10 9.00 -3.93
C LYS A 57 -27.02 8.62 -2.79
N SER A 58 -27.53 7.38 -2.81
CA SER A 58 -28.45 6.82 -1.82
C SER A 58 -28.25 5.31 -1.76
N LEU A 59 -28.52 4.70 -0.61
CA LEU A 59 -28.55 3.24 -0.53
C LEU A 59 -29.64 2.68 -1.46
N PRO A 60 -29.39 1.55 -2.14
CA PRO A 60 -30.41 0.91 -2.94
C PRO A 60 -31.53 0.34 -2.05
N PRO A 61 -32.75 0.11 -2.57
CA PRO A 61 -33.81 -0.56 -1.82
C PRO A 61 -33.40 -1.96 -1.35
N ALA A 62 -33.93 -2.41 -0.21
CA ALA A 62 -33.78 -3.82 0.19
C ALA A 62 -34.33 -4.75 -0.91
N GLY A 63 -33.65 -5.87 -1.13
CA GLY A 63 -33.88 -6.77 -2.26
C GLY A 63 -33.05 -6.45 -3.51
N SER A 64 -32.35 -5.30 -3.55
CA SER A 64 -31.47 -4.96 -4.68
C SER A 64 -30.19 -5.78 -4.68
N GLU A 65 -29.61 -5.97 -5.86
CA GLU A 65 -28.32 -6.64 -6.01
C GLU A 65 -27.16 -5.76 -5.54
N LEU A 66 -26.20 -6.40 -4.88
CA LEU A 66 -24.90 -5.84 -4.52
C LEU A 66 -23.78 -6.76 -4.97
N PHE A 67 -22.68 -6.13 -5.39
CA PHE A 67 -21.47 -6.80 -5.84
C PHE A 67 -20.31 -6.42 -4.94
N ALA A 68 -19.61 -7.41 -4.38
CA ALA A 68 -18.39 -7.20 -3.61
C ALA A 68 -17.18 -7.60 -4.44
N ALA A 69 -16.17 -6.73 -4.50
CA ALA A 69 -14.91 -6.98 -5.19
C ALA A 69 -13.75 -6.98 -4.20
N GLY A 70 -12.95 -8.05 -4.21
CA GLY A 70 -11.84 -8.25 -3.26
C GLY A 70 -10.86 -9.34 -3.67
N HIS A 71 -9.93 -9.68 -2.77
CA HIS A 71 -8.88 -10.68 -2.99
C HIS A 71 -8.98 -11.79 -1.92
N PRO A 72 -9.94 -12.72 -2.05
CA PRO A 72 -10.16 -13.76 -1.05
C PRO A 72 -8.90 -14.62 -0.89
N GLY A 73 -8.52 -14.89 0.37
CA GLY A 73 -7.30 -15.62 0.73
C GLY A 73 -5.99 -14.92 0.32
N GLY A 74 -6.03 -13.65 -0.09
CA GLY A 74 -4.88 -12.96 -0.69
C GLY A 74 -4.60 -13.39 -2.14
N SER A 75 -5.62 -13.89 -2.85
CA SER A 75 -5.53 -14.24 -4.28
C SER A 75 -4.91 -13.09 -5.09
N PRO A 76 -4.00 -13.36 -6.05
CA PRO A 76 -3.46 -12.33 -6.93
C PRO A 76 -4.50 -11.78 -7.90
N SER A 77 -5.56 -12.54 -8.14
CA SER A 77 -6.70 -12.13 -8.99
C SER A 77 -7.85 -11.63 -8.13
N MET A 78 -8.42 -10.49 -8.52
CA MET A 78 -9.63 -9.95 -7.93
C MET A 78 -10.83 -10.86 -8.22
N VAL A 79 -11.66 -11.11 -7.21
CA VAL A 79 -12.91 -11.87 -7.31
C VAL A 79 -14.09 -10.94 -7.08
N VAL A 80 -15.13 -11.08 -7.89
CA VAL A 80 -16.40 -10.39 -7.73
C VAL A 80 -17.46 -11.39 -7.30
N SER A 81 -18.15 -11.08 -6.20
CA SER A 81 -19.26 -11.89 -5.67
C SER A 81 -20.55 -11.09 -5.73
N GLN A 82 -21.66 -11.74 -6.06
CA GLN A 82 -22.99 -11.12 -6.15
C GLN A 82 -23.88 -11.61 -5.00
N GLY A 83 -24.74 -10.73 -4.50
CA GLY A 83 -25.78 -11.08 -3.54
C GLY A 83 -26.84 -9.98 -3.43
N ILE A 84 -27.66 -10.07 -2.40
CA ILE A 84 -28.83 -9.21 -2.20
C ILE A 84 -28.64 -8.34 -0.96
N TYR A 85 -28.98 -7.06 -1.07
CA TYR A 85 -29.03 -6.12 0.05
C TYR A 85 -30.26 -6.37 0.92
N PHE A 86 -30.06 -6.55 2.23
CA PHE A 86 -31.16 -6.77 3.17
C PHE A 86 -31.60 -5.49 3.88
N GLY A 87 -30.67 -4.58 4.17
CA GLY A 87 -30.98 -3.36 4.90
C GLY A 87 -29.78 -2.80 5.67
N LYS A 88 -30.02 -1.69 6.35
CA LYS A 88 -29.03 -1.03 7.22
C LYS A 88 -29.46 -1.18 8.66
N GLU A 89 -28.60 -1.79 9.48
CA GLU A 89 -28.88 -2.11 10.89
C GLU A 89 -27.65 -1.76 11.76
N PRO A 90 -27.82 -1.46 13.05
CA PRO A 90 -26.69 -1.34 13.97
C PRO A 90 -25.83 -2.61 13.98
N TYR A 91 -24.51 -2.46 14.14
CA TYR A 91 -23.54 -3.56 14.18
C TYR A 91 -23.98 -4.71 15.11
N LEU A 92 -24.47 -4.34 16.29
CA LEU A 92 -24.98 -5.28 17.29
C LEU A 92 -26.12 -6.17 16.74
N VAL A 93 -27.07 -5.60 16.02
CA VAL A 93 -28.21 -6.33 15.44
C VAL A 93 -27.75 -7.19 14.26
N ALA A 94 -26.79 -6.69 13.49
CA ALA A 94 -26.26 -7.37 12.32
C ALA A 94 -25.41 -8.62 12.64
N PHE A 95 -24.90 -8.74 13.86
CA PHE A 95 -24.15 -9.93 14.32
C PHE A 95 -24.98 -10.91 15.15
N SER A 96 -26.13 -10.48 15.70
CA SER A 96 -27.03 -11.43 16.34
C SER A 96 -28.46 -10.90 16.53
N PRO A 97 -29.44 -11.47 15.82
CA PRO A 97 -30.86 -11.29 16.13
C PRO A 97 -31.28 -11.90 17.50
N ALA A 98 -30.52 -12.86 18.04
CA ALA A 98 -30.91 -13.68 19.19
C ALA A 98 -30.47 -13.15 20.56
N TYR A 99 -29.68 -12.07 20.61
CA TYR A 99 -28.95 -11.63 21.82
C TYR A 99 -29.31 -10.22 22.31
N GLN A 100 -30.52 -9.72 22.00
CA GLN A 100 -30.87 -8.30 22.20
C GLN A 100 -30.80 -7.77 23.65
N ASP A 101 -31.02 -8.55 24.71
CA ASP A 101 -31.23 -7.95 26.04
C ASP A 101 -30.27 -8.36 27.18
N ARG A 102 -29.48 -9.45 27.08
CA ARG A 102 -28.78 -10.00 28.27
C ARG A 102 -27.26 -9.96 28.23
N LEU A 103 -26.66 -9.64 27.08
CA LEU A 103 -25.21 -9.73 26.87
C LEU A 103 -24.50 -8.41 26.56
N ILE A 104 -25.19 -7.36 26.15
CA ILE A 104 -24.55 -6.06 25.85
C ILE A 104 -23.89 -5.50 27.13
N GLY A 105 -24.55 -5.61 28.29
CA GLY A 105 -23.96 -5.20 29.57
C GLY A 105 -22.71 -6.03 29.94
N LYS A 106 -22.77 -7.35 29.80
CA LYS A 106 -21.67 -8.26 30.19
C LYS A 106 -20.51 -8.33 29.19
N ALA A 107 -20.81 -8.20 27.90
CA ALA A 107 -19.81 -8.16 26.83
C ALA A 107 -19.12 -6.79 26.80
N ALA A 108 -19.87 -5.70 27.04
CA ALA A 108 -19.26 -4.41 27.33
C ALA A 108 -18.38 -4.52 28.59
N GLU A 109 -18.84 -5.07 29.71
CA GLU A 109 -17.99 -5.26 30.91
C GLU A 109 -16.76 -6.16 30.68
N ALA A 110 -16.84 -7.18 29.83
CA ALA A 110 -15.72 -8.08 29.54
C ALA A 110 -14.68 -7.49 28.56
N ILE A 111 -15.10 -6.61 27.65
CA ILE A 111 -14.24 -5.91 26.67
C ILE A 111 -13.74 -4.57 27.24
N VAL A 112 -14.55 -3.90 28.08
CA VAL A 112 -14.25 -2.64 28.77
C VAL A 112 -13.48 -2.95 30.05
N LYS A 113 -12.18 -3.20 29.93
CA LYS A 113 -11.25 -3.12 31.08
C LYS A 113 -10.85 -1.66 31.40
N LYS A 114 -11.38 -0.69 30.66
CA LYS A 114 -10.92 0.70 30.57
C LYS A 114 -12.10 1.66 30.42
N PRO A 115 -12.46 2.45 31.45
CA PRO A 115 -13.55 3.44 31.38
C PRO A 115 -13.43 4.39 30.19
N GLU A 116 -12.20 4.71 29.77
CA GLU A 116 -11.89 5.60 28.65
C GLU A 116 -12.35 5.08 27.27
N THR A 117 -12.70 3.79 27.12
CA THR A 117 -13.18 3.23 25.85
C THR A 117 -14.66 2.87 25.84
N GLU A 118 -15.38 3.07 26.95
CA GLU A 118 -16.78 2.65 27.07
C GLU A 118 -17.68 3.32 26.02
N ASN A 119 -17.51 4.62 25.82
CA ASN A 119 -18.27 5.39 24.82
C ASN A 119 -17.96 4.94 23.39
N ASP A 120 -16.71 4.65 23.10
CA ASP A 120 -16.30 4.19 21.76
C ASP A 120 -16.83 2.78 21.46
N ILE A 121 -16.92 1.91 22.48
CA ILE A 121 -17.51 0.57 22.36
C ILE A 121 -19.03 0.65 22.16
N LYS A 122 -19.73 1.51 22.91
CA LYS A 122 -21.15 1.78 22.66
C LYS A 122 -21.37 2.32 21.24
N ALA A 123 -20.52 3.25 20.80
CA ALA A 123 -20.59 3.80 19.45
C ALA A 123 -20.36 2.72 18.38
N LEU A 124 -19.40 1.81 18.57
CA LEU A 124 -19.15 0.68 17.68
C LEU A 124 -20.39 -0.21 17.55
N LEU A 125 -20.95 -0.65 18.67
CA LEU A 125 -22.12 -1.54 18.69
C LEU A 125 -23.34 -0.91 18.01
N MET A 126 -23.49 0.40 18.16
CA MET A 126 -24.58 1.17 17.55
C MET A 126 -24.26 1.66 16.13
N THR A 127 -23.04 1.44 15.62
CA THR A 127 -22.63 1.93 14.30
C THR A 127 -23.44 1.22 13.21
N PRO A 128 -24.10 1.95 12.30
CA PRO A 128 -24.84 1.34 11.20
C PRO A 128 -23.94 0.53 10.26
N LYS A 129 -24.37 -0.67 9.89
CA LYS A 129 -23.77 -1.55 8.88
C LYS A 129 -24.82 -1.97 7.85
N LEU A 130 -24.36 -2.22 6.63
CA LEU A 130 -25.18 -2.81 5.57
C LEU A 130 -25.17 -4.33 5.72
N ARG A 131 -26.34 -4.95 5.73
CA ARG A 131 -26.48 -6.42 5.67
C ARG A 131 -26.76 -6.86 4.25
N MET A 132 -26.12 -7.94 3.83
CA MET A 132 -26.25 -8.50 2.48
C MET A 132 -25.97 -9.99 2.43
N SER A 133 -26.52 -10.71 1.45
CA SER A 133 -26.15 -12.10 1.18
C SER A 133 -24.90 -12.28 0.33
N THR A 134 -24.29 -11.18 -0.13
CA THR A 134 -23.10 -11.21 -0.98
C THR A 134 -21.99 -12.00 -0.29
N PRO A 135 -21.50 -13.11 -0.89
CA PRO A 135 -20.45 -13.93 -0.27
C PRO A 135 -19.19 -13.13 0.02
N LEU A 136 -18.73 -13.16 1.27
CA LEU A 136 -17.45 -12.61 1.70
C LEU A 136 -16.58 -13.73 2.28
N TYR A 137 -15.27 -13.64 2.01
CA TYR A 137 -14.24 -14.51 2.57
C TYR A 137 -13.14 -13.65 3.20
N TYR A 138 -12.32 -14.25 4.07
CA TYR A 138 -11.10 -13.59 4.52
C TYR A 138 -10.30 -13.08 3.32
N GLY A 139 -9.87 -11.82 3.36
CA GLY A 139 -9.22 -11.13 2.22
C GLY A 139 -10.15 -10.23 1.40
N ASN A 140 -11.47 -10.32 1.57
CA ASN A 140 -12.40 -9.34 1.00
C ASN A 140 -12.53 -8.07 1.86
N SER A 141 -12.08 -8.08 3.11
CA SER A 141 -12.09 -6.92 3.99
C SER A 141 -11.37 -5.73 3.36
N GLY A 142 -12.01 -4.57 3.39
CA GLY A 142 -11.53 -3.36 2.72
C GLY A 142 -11.92 -3.26 1.25
N GLY A 143 -12.50 -4.33 0.67
CA GLY A 143 -12.99 -4.39 -0.69
C GLY A 143 -14.24 -3.53 -0.91
N ALA A 144 -14.44 -3.09 -2.16
CA ALA A 144 -15.59 -2.26 -2.53
C ALA A 144 -16.85 -3.12 -2.63
N VAL A 145 -17.95 -2.63 -2.06
CA VAL A 145 -19.30 -3.13 -2.30
C VAL A 145 -20.05 -2.09 -3.13
N VAL A 146 -20.52 -2.50 -4.31
CA VAL A 146 -21.14 -1.61 -5.30
C VAL A 146 -22.54 -2.08 -5.68
N ASP A 147 -23.36 -1.15 -6.16
CA ASP A 147 -24.64 -1.45 -6.79
C ASP A 147 -24.47 -1.88 -8.26
N ALA A 148 -25.59 -2.21 -8.93
CA ALA A 148 -25.61 -2.60 -10.34
C ALA A 148 -25.10 -1.50 -11.31
N LYS A 149 -24.92 -0.26 -10.85
CA LYS A 149 -24.32 0.85 -11.63
C LYS A 149 -22.83 1.03 -11.32
N ALA A 150 -22.23 0.08 -10.60
CA ALA A 150 -20.86 0.15 -10.09
C ALA A 150 -20.59 1.37 -9.20
N GLN A 151 -21.62 1.89 -8.53
CA GLN A 151 -21.46 2.96 -7.54
C GLN A 151 -21.22 2.36 -6.17
N LEU A 152 -20.25 2.90 -5.43
CA LEU A 152 -19.88 2.45 -4.09
C LEU A 152 -21.05 2.65 -3.12
N VAL A 153 -21.49 1.56 -2.52
CA VAL A 153 -22.52 1.53 -1.48
C VAL A 153 -21.89 1.30 -0.11
N GLY A 154 -20.76 0.59 -0.04
CA GLY A 154 -20.01 0.40 1.20
C GLY A 154 -18.66 -0.31 1.03
N ILE A 155 -18.01 -0.60 2.14
CA ILE A 155 -16.73 -1.32 2.23
C ILE A 155 -16.96 -2.64 2.97
N ALA A 156 -16.68 -3.78 2.31
CA ALA A 156 -16.80 -5.11 2.89
C ALA A 156 -15.97 -5.18 4.18
N THR A 157 -16.58 -5.57 5.31
CA THR A 157 -15.95 -5.43 6.64
C THR A 157 -15.74 -6.77 7.33
N ALA A 158 -16.82 -7.55 7.52
CA ALA A 158 -16.74 -8.81 8.25
C ALA A 158 -17.81 -9.80 7.76
N ILE A 159 -17.58 -11.06 8.11
CA ILE A 159 -18.47 -12.19 7.86
C ILE A 159 -19.28 -12.39 9.15
N GLU A 160 -20.61 -12.53 9.07
CA GLU A 160 -21.43 -12.82 10.25
C GLU A 160 -21.16 -14.27 10.72
N PRO A 161 -20.69 -14.49 11.97
CA PRO A 161 -20.47 -15.83 12.49
C PRO A 161 -21.82 -16.55 12.67
N GLY A 162 -22.00 -17.68 11.99
CA GLY A 162 -23.07 -18.64 12.27
C GLY A 162 -24.36 -18.54 11.45
N SER A 163 -24.54 -17.53 10.59
CA SER A 163 -25.73 -17.45 9.72
C SER A 163 -25.49 -18.03 8.31
N GLY A 164 -24.25 -18.00 7.81
CA GLY A 164 -23.88 -18.46 6.47
C GLY A 164 -24.52 -17.69 5.29
N VAL A 165 -25.43 -16.75 5.57
CA VAL A 165 -26.32 -16.11 4.59
C VAL A 165 -26.27 -14.57 4.68
N SER A 166 -25.71 -13.99 5.73
CA SER A 166 -25.64 -12.53 5.90
C SER A 166 -24.21 -12.08 6.22
N ASN A 167 -23.72 -11.10 5.47
CA ASN A 167 -22.41 -10.48 5.58
C ASN A 167 -22.60 -8.98 5.76
N ILE A 168 -21.57 -8.30 6.30
CA ILE A 168 -21.68 -6.87 6.59
C ILE A 168 -20.67 -6.00 5.86
N ALA A 169 -21.12 -4.80 5.50
CA ALA A 169 -20.27 -3.74 4.97
C ALA A 169 -20.46 -2.43 5.74
N THR A 170 -19.39 -1.65 5.82
CA THR A 170 -19.44 -0.29 6.35
C THR A 170 -20.02 0.64 5.29
N PRO A 171 -21.12 1.36 5.57
CA PRO A 171 -21.80 2.19 4.58
C PRO A 171 -20.93 3.32 3.98
N VAL A 172 -21.20 3.68 2.72
CA VAL A 172 -20.45 4.73 1.98
C VAL A 172 -20.53 6.11 2.64
N GLU A 173 -21.59 6.40 3.40
CA GLU A 173 -21.67 7.63 4.19
C GLU A 173 -20.49 7.79 5.15
N HIS A 174 -20.08 6.72 5.83
CA HIS A 174 -18.94 6.77 6.76
C HIS A 174 -17.60 6.92 6.02
N VAL A 175 -17.50 6.37 4.80
CA VAL A 175 -16.33 6.59 3.93
C VAL A 175 -16.24 8.07 3.56
N ARG A 176 -17.38 8.68 3.19
CA ARG A 176 -17.45 10.12 2.87
C ARG A 176 -17.04 10.97 4.07
N GLU A 177 -17.60 10.70 5.24
CA GLU A 177 -17.24 11.40 6.48
C GLU A 177 -15.74 11.30 6.81
N LEU A 178 -15.14 10.11 6.65
CA LEU A 178 -13.70 9.91 6.85
C LEU A 178 -12.85 10.73 5.86
N LEU A 179 -13.29 10.86 4.60
CA LEU A 179 -12.55 11.59 3.58
C LEU A 179 -12.74 13.11 3.64
N GLU A 180 -13.88 13.56 4.14
CA GLU A 180 -14.25 14.99 4.22
C GLU A 180 -13.92 15.64 5.56
N ARG A 181 -13.63 14.86 6.61
CA ARG A 181 -13.27 15.43 7.91
C ARG A 181 -11.98 16.25 7.82
N ARG A 182 -12.00 17.39 8.53
CA ARG A 182 -10.88 18.34 8.55
C ARG A 182 -9.75 17.93 9.49
N GLU A 183 -10.11 17.31 10.61
CA GLU A 183 -9.17 16.90 11.64
C GLU A 183 -9.16 15.37 11.76
N PRO A 184 -8.00 14.73 11.52
CA PRO A 184 -7.79 13.32 11.81
C PRO A 184 -8.13 12.98 13.25
N LYS A 185 -8.55 11.73 13.51
CA LYS A 185 -8.67 11.24 14.90
C LYS A 185 -7.29 10.93 15.49
N PHE A 186 -6.37 10.50 14.64
CA PHE A 186 -5.03 10.03 15.01
C PHE A 186 -3.98 10.60 14.07
N ASP A 187 -2.88 11.06 14.65
CA ASP A 187 -1.64 11.40 13.96
C ASP A 187 -0.77 10.16 13.81
N TYR A 188 -0.50 9.76 12.57
CA TYR A 188 0.45 8.69 12.26
C TYR A 188 1.81 9.28 11.86
N LYS A 189 2.84 9.00 12.68
CA LYS A 189 4.20 9.49 12.45
C LYS A 189 5.01 8.49 11.65
N TYR A 190 5.51 8.94 10.52
CA TYR A 190 6.34 8.14 9.62
C TYR A 190 7.76 8.69 9.54
N GLN A 191 8.73 7.79 9.49
CA GLN A 191 10.14 8.12 9.21
C GLN A 191 10.65 7.30 8.04
N ARG A 192 11.59 7.85 7.29
CA ARG A 192 12.26 7.18 6.19
C ARG A 192 13.70 6.92 6.57
N TYR A 193 14.15 5.71 6.32
CA TYR A 193 15.50 5.27 6.58
C TYR A 193 16.14 4.90 5.25
N SER A 194 17.33 5.41 4.98
CA SER A 194 18.15 4.96 3.86
C SER A 194 18.68 3.55 4.09
N LEU A 195 19.25 2.92 3.04
CA LEU A 195 19.95 1.64 3.23
C LEU A 195 21.14 1.81 4.17
N PHE A 196 21.81 2.96 4.10
CA PHE A 196 22.90 3.29 5.02
C PHE A 196 22.44 3.39 6.48
N ASP A 197 21.28 4.00 6.75
CA ASP A 197 20.76 4.11 8.12
C ASP A 197 20.44 2.73 8.73
N VAL A 198 20.04 1.76 7.90
CA VAL A 198 19.64 0.41 8.34
C VAL A 198 20.81 -0.58 8.32
N GLN A 199 21.73 -0.46 7.35
CA GLN A 199 22.83 -1.40 7.09
C GLN A 199 24.12 -0.65 6.67
N PRO A 200 24.74 0.13 7.57
CA PRO A 200 25.88 0.98 7.20
C PRO A 200 27.10 0.17 6.77
N GLU A 201 27.37 -0.98 7.40
CA GLU A 201 28.51 -1.85 7.08
C GLU A 201 28.40 -2.47 5.68
N ALA A 202 27.20 -2.88 5.27
CA ALA A 202 26.96 -3.45 3.94
C ALA A 202 27.18 -2.40 2.84
N VAL A 203 26.66 -1.18 3.06
CA VAL A 203 26.85 -0.05 2.13
C VAL A 203 28.32 0.34 2.02
N ALA A 204 29.03 0.43 3.15
CA ALA A 204 30.46 0.73 3.18
C ALA A 204 31.29 -0.32 2.43
N THR A 205 31.00 -1.61 2.66
CA THR A 205 31.69 -2.73 2.01
C THR A 205 31.46 -2.73 0.50
N ASN A 206 30.21 -2.54 0.05
CA ASN A 206 29.88 -2.48 -1.37
C ASN A 206 30.57 -1.30 -2.07
N THR A 207 30.58 -0.13 -1.42
CA THR A 207 31.24 1.07 -1.93
C THR A 207 32.74 0.86 -2.06
N ALA A 208 33.40 0.30 -1.03
CA ALA A 208 34.82 0.01 -1.05
C ALA A 208 35.19 -1.05 -2.10
N ALA A 209 34.38 -2.11 -2.24
CA ALA A 209 34.57 -3.14 -3.25
C ALA A 209 34.46 -2.59 -4.67
N LEU A 210 33.50 -1.70 -4.93
CA LEU A 210 33.38 -1.00 -6.20
C LEU A 210 34.58 -0.08 -6.46
N ALA A 211 35.01 0.71 -5.47
CA ALA A 211 36.16 1.61 -5.61
C ALA A 211 37.47 0.85 -5.86
N VAL A 212 37.77 -0.18 -5.08
CA VAL A 212 38.97 -1.03 -5.27
C VAL A 212 38.87 -1.78 -6.58
N GLY A 213 37.74 -2.39 -6.91
CA GLY A 213 37.53 -3.08 -8.18
C GLY A 213 37.74 -2.17 -9.38
N TYR A 214 37.21 -0.94 -9.33
CA TYR A 214 37.36 0.06 -10.38
C TYR A 214 38.81 0.54 -10.53
N MET A 215 39.52 0.77 -9.41
CA MET A 215 40.90 1.26 -9.41
C MET A 215 41.94 0.20 -9.76
N THR A 216 41.70 -1.07 -9.40
CA THR A 216 42.74 -2.12 -9.43
C THR A 216 42.52 -3.19 -10.49
N ARG A 217 41.28 -3.45 -10.90
CA ARG A 217 40.96 -4.55 -11.83
C ARG A 217 40.50 -4.01 -13.17
N ARG A 218 41.31 -4.18 -14.22
CA ARG A 218 41.00 -3.78 -15.61
C ARG A 218 39.77 -4.45 -16.24
N ILE A 219 39.09 -5.36 -15.53
CA ILE A 219 37.88 -6.06 -15.98
C ILE A 219 36.61 -5.58 -15.25
N SER A 220 36.72 -4.72 -14.23
CA SER A 220 35.59 -4.25 -13.44
C SER A 220 34.62 -3.39 -14.26
N ALA A 221 35.12 -2.48 -15.10
CA ALA A 221 34.28 -1.65 -15.95
C ALA A 221 33.48 -2.46 -17.00
N PRO A 222 34.08 -3.41 -17.75
CA PRO A 222 33.31 -4.31 -18.60
C PRO A 222 32.26 -5.14 -17.86
N ILE A 223 32.60 -5.70 -16.69
CA ILE A 223 31.67 -6.50 -15.88
C ILE A 223 30.50 -5.64 -15.39
N TYR A 224 30.78 -4.45 -14.84
CA TYR A 224 29.73 -3.55 -14.36
C TYR A 224 28.82 -3.09 -15.51
N GLY A 225 29.38 -2.78 -16.68
CA GLY A 225 28.59 -2.46 -17.86
C GLY A 225 27.71 -3.61 -18.32
N ALA A 226 28.21 -4.86 -18.31
CA ALA A 226 27.40 -6.03 -18.62
C ALA A 226 26.23 -6.22 -17.65
N VAL A 227 26.48 -6.11 -16.34
CA VAL A 227 25.42 -6.15 -15.31
C VAL A 227 24.40 -5.02 -15.52
N SER A 228 24.87 -3.82 -15.86
CA SER A 228 24.00 -2.67 -16.14
C SER A 228 23.16 -2.87 -17.40
N ALA A 229 23.67 -3.57 -18.41
CA ALA A 229 22.91 -3.91 -19.60
C ALA A 229 21.73 -4.84 -19.28
N PHE A 230 21.94 -5.86 -18.45
CA PHE A 230 20.85 -6.75 -18.00
C PHE A 230 19.76 -5.97 -17.23
N ARG A 231 20.17 -5.08 -16.32
CA ARG A 231 19.23 -4.21 -15.59
C ARG A 231 18.48 -3.24 -16.50
N ALA A 232 19.13 -2.74 -17.55
CA ALA A 232 18.51 -1.83 -18.52
C ALA A 232 17.38 -2.53 -19.29
N VAL A 233 17.56 -3.80 -19.65
CA VAL A 233 16.50 -4.60 -20.29
C VAL A 233 15.31 -4.75 -19.37
N GLU A 234 15.52 -5.15 -18.11
CA GLU A 234 14.44 -5.26 -17.11
C GLU A 234 13.72 -3.92 -16.88
N THR A 235 14.47 -2.82 -16.83
CA THR A 235 13.89 -1.47 -16.67
C THR A 235 13.10 -1.05 -17.93
N LEU A 236 13.53 -1.46 -19.12
CA LEU A 236 12.84 -1.16 -20.38
C LEU A 236 11.46 -1.84 -20.46
N ASP A 237 11.36 -3.09 -20.01
CA ASP A 237 10.07 -3.81 -19.94
C ASP A 237 9.07 -3.05 -19.07
N ASN A 238 9.52 -2.57 -17.90
CA ASN A 238 8.71 -1.72 -17.03
C ASN A 238 8.30 -0.42 -17.74
N VAL A 239 9.25 0.30 -18.35
CA VAL A 239 8.98 1.60 -18.99
C VAL A 239 8.00 1.48 -20.18
N THR A 240 7.99 0.35 -20.88
CA THR A 240 7.15 0.11 -22.06
C THR A 240 5.81 -0.54 -21.75
N ALA A 241 5.61 -1.06 -20.53
CA ALA A 241 4.33 -1.61 -20.08
C ALA A 241 3.19 -0.59 -20.23
N LYS A 242 2.03 -1.03 -20.72
CA LYS A 242 0.90 -0.14 -21.06
C LYS A 242 -0.02 0.16 -19.88
N ASN A 243 0.05 -0.62 -18.82
CA ASN A 243 -0.87 -0.63 -17.68
C ASN A 243 -0.26 -0.11 -16.38
N LEU A 244 0.84 0.65 -16.43
CA LEU A 244 1.45 1.20 -15.22
C LEU A 244 0.63 2.33 -14.59
N GLU A 245 0.52 2.29 -13.27
CA GLU A 245 -0.12 3.29 -12.45
C GLU A 245 0.85 4.38 -11.95
N ALA A 246 2.14 4.05 -11.84
CA ALA A 246 3.20 4.95 -11.40
C ALA A 246 3.60 6.02 -12.45
N ASP A 247 4.24 7.08 -11.98
CA ASP A 247 5.00 8.00 -12.84
C ASP A 247 6.27 7.31 -13.38
N ARG A 248 6.51 7.41 -14.69
CA ARG A 248 7.63 6.77 -15.38
C ARG A 248 8.94 7.55 -15.32
N ARG A 249 8.92 8.83 -14.92
CA ARG A 249 10.14 9.68 -14.90
C ARG A 249 11.32 9.04 -14.15
N PRO A 250 11.13 8.42 -12.96
CA PRO A 250 12.22 7.73 -12.27
C PRO A 250 12.76 6.53 -13.06
N ALA A 251 11.87 5.76 -13.70
CA ALA A 251 12.27 4.61 -14.50
C ALA A 251 13.06 5.01 -15.76
N TYR A 252 12.69 6.11 -16.42
CA TYR A 252 13.48 6.69 -17.52
C TYR A 252 14.88 7.14 -17.06
N ALA A 253 14.98 7.78 -15.88
CA ALA A 253 16.26 8.18 -15.33
C ALA A 253 17.17 6.97 -15.02
N SER A 254 16.61 5.93 -14.40
CA SER A 254 17.33 4.67 -14.16
C SER A 254 17.78 4.00 -15.45
N LEU A 255 16.91 3.93 -16.46
CA LEU A 255 17.24 3.35 -17.76
C LEU A 255 18.38 4.13 -18.46
N ALA A 256 18.38 5.46 -18.37
CA ALA A 256 19.45 6.30 -18.91
C ALA A 256 20.79 6.06 -18.22
N LEU A 257 20.81 5.97 -16.88
CA LEU A 257 22.02 5.66 -16.11
C LEU A 257 22.56 4.26 -16.42
N GLN A 258 21.69 3.25 -16.47
CA GLN A 258 22.08 1.88 -16.73
C GLN A 258 22.59 1.69 -18.16
N SER A 259 21.92 2.31 -19.15
CA SER A 259 22.37 2.31 -20.54
C SER A 259 23.72 3.04 -20.71
N THR A 260 23.92 4.15 -19.97
CA THR A 260 25.20 4.87 -19.92
C THR A 260 26.31 3.97 -19.37
N ALA A 261 26.07 3.27 -18.27
CA ALA A 261 27.04 2.34 -17.69
C ALA A 261 27.31 1.14 -18.63
N ALA A 262 26.29 0.62 -19.31
CA ALA A 262 26.44 -0.46 -20.29
C ALA A 262 27.33 -0.06 -21.47
N LEU A 263 27.03 1.09 -22.09
CA LEU A 263 27.85 1.67 -23.16
C LEU A 263 29.28 1.95 -22.66
N GLY A 264 29.41 2.48 -21.44
CA GLY A 264 30.69 2.72 -20.80
C GLY A 264 31.54 1.46 -20.67
N GLY A 265 30.92 0.36 -20.21
CA GLY A 265 31.60 -0.93 -20.08
C GLY A 265 32.08 -1.48 -21.42
N ALA A 266 31.26 -1.39 -22.47
CA ALA A 266 31.65 -1.79 -23.82
C ALA A 266 32.82 -0.95 -24.36
N LEU A 267 32.73 0.38 -24.25
CA LEU A 267 33.79 1.29 -24.69
C LEU A 267 35.09 1.09 -23.92
N SER A 268 35.02 0.76 -22.63
CA SER A 268 36.20 0.56 -21.78
C SER A 268 37.13 -0.56 -22.29
N LEU A 269 36.63 -1.52 -23.08
CA LEU A 269 37.43 -2.55 -23.74
C LEU A 269 38.43 -1.98 -24.75
N LEU A 270 38.12 -0.83 -25.36
CA LEU A 270 38.97 -0.15 -26.35
C LEU A 270 40.21 0.52 -25.73
N ALA A 271 40.23 0.68 -24.40
CA ALA A 271 41.35 1.31 -23.69
C ALA A 271 42.68 0.54 -23.81
N ARG A 272 42.63 -0.71 -24.32
CA ARG A 272 43.79 -1.57 -24.54
C ARG A 272 44.54 -1.27 -25.84
N ASN A 273 43.98 -0.46 -26.74
CA ASN A 273 44.59 -0.18 -28.03
C ASN A 273 45.70 0.88 -27.94
N PRO A 274 46.83 0.71 -28.65
CA PRO A 274 47.93 1.68 -28.66
C PRO A 274 47.62 2.93 -29.51
N LEU A 275 46.57 2.90 -30.34
CA LEU A 275 46.11 4.02 -31.16
C LEU A 275 45.39 5.06 -30.30
N GLY A 276 45.92 6.29 -30.29
CA GLY A 276 45.51 7.35 -29.35
C GLY A 276 43.99 7.62 -29.32
N ARG A 277 43.30 7.60 -30.47
CA ARG A 277 41.85 7.85 -30.54
C ARG A 277 41.01 6.73 -29.92
N LEU A 278 41.39 5.47 -30.12
CA LEU A 278 40.70 4.32 -29.51
C LEU A 278 40.97 4.24 -28.00
N ALA A 279 42.19 4.56 -27.58
CA ALA A 279 42.53 4.68 -26.16
C ALA A 279 41.72 5.78 -25.45
N GLN A 280 41.52 6.93 -26.11
CA GLN A 280 40.66 8.01 -25.61
C GLN A 280 39.21 7.57 -25.44
N MET A 281 38.63 6.88 -26.43
CA MET A 281 37.28 6.31 -26.31
C MET A 281 37.16 5.33 -25.13
N GLY A 282 38.21 4.53 -24.88
CA GLY A 282 38.29 3.67 -23.71
C GLY A 282 38.21 4.42 -22.38
N ARG A 283 38.91 5.55 -22.25
CA ARG A 283 38.87 6.41 -21.05
C ARG A 283 37.49 7.03 -20.84
N VAL A 284 36.81 7.44 -21.91
CA VAL A 284 35.41 7.89 -21.84
C VAL A 284 34.52 6.76 -21.32
N GLY A 285 34.73 5.53 -21.80
CA GLY A 285 34.02 4.35 -21.32
C GLY A 285 34.14 4.13 -19.80
N TYR A 286 35.37 4.23 -19.27
CA TYR A 286 35.59 4.20 -17.82
C TYR A 286 34.82 5.31 -17.11
N ALA A 287 34.89 6.56 -17.58
CA ALA A 287 34.19 7.69 -16.96
C ALA A 287 32.65 7.47 -16.91
N MET A 288 32.07 6.93 -17.99
CA MET A 288 30.64 6.60 -18.05
C MET A 288 30.24 5.51 -17.04
N VAL A 289 31.06 4.47 -16.87
CA VAL A 289 30.84 3.46 -15.82
C VAL A 289 30.92 4.11 -14.43
N GLY A 290 31.91 4.98 -14.21
CA GLY A 290 32.08 5.69 -12.94
C GLY A 290 30.84 6.53 -12.60
N ALA A 291 30.30 7.26 -13.56
CA ALA A 291 29.07 8.02 -13.38
C ALA A 291 27.87 7.13 -13.00
N GLY A 292 27.70 5.99 -13.69
CA GLY A 292 26.64 5.03 -13.36
C GLY A 292 26.79 4.36 -11.99
N ALA A 293 28.02 4.03 -11.59
CA ALA A 293 28.32 3.46 -10.28
C ALA A 293 28.08 4.46 -9.15
N LEU A 294 28.51 5.72 -9.31
CA LEU A 294 28.25 6.79 -8.35
C LEU A 294 26.76 7.06 -8.20
N GLY A 295 25.99 7.04 -9.30
CA GLY A 295 24.54 7.15 -9.25
C GLY A 295 23.89 6.02 -8.42
N SER A 296 24.38 4.78 -8.56
CA SER A 296 23.91 3.65 -7.76
C SER A 296 24.25 3.83 -6.27
N ILE A 297 25.49 4.19 -5.94
CA ILE A 297 25.92 4.41 -4.55
C ILE A 297 25.12 5.55 -3.92
N ALA A 298 24.92 6.66 -4.64
CA ALA A 298 24.14 7.78 -4.15
C ALA A 298 22.71 7.37 -3.75
N SER A 299 22.12 6.38 -4.44
CA SER A 299 20.80 5.85 -4.10
C SER A 299 20.74 5.11 -2.74
N ASP A 300 21.85 4.52 -2.28
CA ASP A 300 21.91 3.83 -0.99
C ASP A 300 21.81 4.79 0.20
N PHE A 301 22.14 6.08 -0.01
CA PHE A 301 22.02 7.16 0.96
C PHE A 301 20.69 7.91 0.86
N MET A 302 19.87 7.61 -0.15
CA MET A 302 18.56 8.25 -0.29
C MET A 302 17.56 7.64 0.70
N PRO A 303 16.61 8.44 1.23
CA PRO A 303 15.59 7.93 2.13
C PRO A 303 14.75 6.83 1.47
N GLY A 304 14.68 5.67 2.12
CA GLY A 304 13.89 4.53 1.68
C GLY A 304 12.38 4.68 1.96
N PRO A 305 11.63 3.56 1.99
CA PRO A 305 10.20 3.60 2.23
C PRO A 305 9.86 4.12 3.63
N SER A 306 8.73 4.80 3.74
CA SER A 306 8.23 5.30 5.02
C SER A 306 7.84 4.15 5.94
N ARG A 307 8.31 4.19 7.19
CA ARG A 307 7.97 3.25 8.27
C ARG A 307 7.23 3.97 9.39
N LEU A 308 6.17 3.35 9.89
CA LEU A 308 5.40 3.87 11.02
C LEU A 308 6.26 3.78 12.30
N VAL A 309 6.40 4.89 13.02
CA VAL A 309 7.20 4.98 14.25
C VAL A 309 6.41 5.44 15.47
N GLY A 310 5.17 5.90 15.28
CA GLY A 310 4.31 6.29 16.39
C GLY A 310 2.92 6.68 15.95
N VAL A 311 1.97 6.56 16.87
CA VAL A 311 0.57 6.96 16.68
C VAL A 311 0.14 7.76 17.91
N THR A 312 -0.47 8.91 17.70
CA THR A 312 -0.99 9.76 18.78
C THR A 312 -2.42 10.19 18.47
N ARG A 313 -3.34 10.06 19.44
CA ARG A 313 -4.72 10.53 19.28
C ARG A 313 -4.79 12.05 19.49
N HIS A 314 -5.62 12.74 18.72
CA HIS A 314 -5.74 14.20 18.79
C HIS A 314 -6.48 14.70 20.05
N ASN A 315 -7.36 13.88 20.66
CA ASN A 315 -8.07 14.28 21.87
C ASN A 315 -7.20 14.05 23.14
N LYS A 316 -7.66 14.57 24.28
CA LYS A 316 -6.95 14.46 25.58
C LYS A 316 -6.83 13.01 26.10
N GLU A 317 -7.45 12.04 25.43
CA GLU A 317 -7.40 10.63 25.80
C GLU A 317 -6.23 9.97 25.07
N ALA A 318 -5.12 9.80 25.78
CA ALA A 318 -3.96 9.08 25.28
C ALA A 318 -4.24 7.57 25.20
N ARG A 319 -4.95 7.15 24.14
CA ARG A 319 -5.14 5.74 23.81
C ARG A 319 -4.75 5.45 22.36
N GLU A 320 -4.33 4.23 22.12
CA GLU A 320 -4.17 3.70 20.77
C GLU A 320 -5.52 3.53 20.08
N PRO A 321 -5.56 3.48 18.73
CA PRO A 321 -6.76 3.10 17.99
C PRO A 321 -7.31 1.76 18.46
N LEU A 322 -8.64 1.62 18.47
CA LEU A 322 -9.25 0.32 18.76
C LEU A 322 -8.81 -0.71 17.71
N GLN A 323 -8.27 -1.83 18.19
CA GLN A 323 -7.93 -2.97 17.34
C GLN A 323 -8.99 -4.04 17.49
N PHE A 324 -9.55 -4.46 16.37
CA PHE A 324 -10.50 -5.55 16.31
C PHE A 324 -9.90 -6.70 15.53
N SER A 325 -9.96 -7.89 16.12
CA SER A 325 -9.75 -9.15 15.43
C SER A 325 -11.14 -9.70 15.07
N PHE A 326 -11.57 -9.45 13.83
CA PHE A 326 -12.81 -9.99 13.25
C PHE A 326 -12.57 -11.36 12.64
#